data_AF-A0AAV3YNN9-F1
#
_entry.id   AF-A0AAV3YNN9-F1
#
_cell.length_a   1.000
_cell.length_b   1.000
_cell.length_c   1.000
_cell.angle_alpha   90.00
_cell.angle_beta   90.00
_cell.angle_gamma   90.00
#
_symmetry.space_group_name_H-M   'P 1'
#
loop_
_entity.id
_entity.type
_entity.pdbx_description
1 polymer ?
#
loop_
_entity_poly.entity_id
_entity_poly.type
_entity_poly.pdbx_seq_one_letter_code
_entity_poly.pdbx_strand_id
1 'polypeptide(L)'
;MIHGRTRTRELVDVLFQLGLSISYDRVLDISTDTAISAAQQYKSEGVDCPFILRKNLFTTAAVDNLDHNPSSTTSHGAFHGTGDSKSVAMIRHAMCVVKQAVHHLNFGQVPVLTLDQPLFAIAKQIQWNWPNDYGEDKFFMLLGGLHLEMASLAAIGDLLDGSGWTHALTQANIATPGTAESFLKTAHVTRTRHEHQVTASALSILLHTAYDGYSCEESEPKSFDEWCVNRSKTFPQFQYWLIIMRLELLVLVYVRSLRNSKFSLYVAVLSKLAPWFFCFRPHTLL
;
A
#
# COMPACT_ATOMS: atom_id res chain seq x y z
N MET A 1 21.35 14.15 -6.20
CA MET A 1 22.25 15.25 -6.62
C MET A 1 22.79 15.94 -5.38
N ILE A 2 24.11 15.91 -5.15
CA ILE A 2 24.75 16.56 -3.99
C ILE A 2 24.53 18.07 -4.04
N HIS A 3 24.72 18.69 -5.22
CA HIS A 3 24.42 20.11 -5.46
C HIS A 3 22.98 20.51 -5.11
N GLY A 4 21.98 19.70 -5.45
CA GLY A 4 20.58 20.01 -5.13
C GLY A 4 20.29 20.08 -3.62
N ARG A 5 21.10 19.41 -2.79
CA ARG A 5 20.96 19.44 -1.31
C ARG A 5 21.86 20.47 -0.65
N THR A 6 23.09 20.64 -1.14
CA THR A 6 24.09 21.51 -0.49
C THR A 6 24.15 22.90 -1.10
N ARG A 7 23.72 23.04 -2.37
CA ARG A 7 23.89 24.25 -3.21
C ARG A 7 25.33 24.75 -3.29
N THR A 8 26.31 23.91 -2.94
CA THR A 8 27.73 24.28 -2.90
C THR A 8 28.44 23.82 -4.17
N ARG A 9 29.05 24.79 -4.86
CA ARG A 9 29.93 24.51 -6.00
C ARG A 9 31.23 23.83 -5.56
N GLU A 10 31.85 24.31 -4.47
CA GLU A 10 33.18 23.81 -4.07
C GLU A 10 33.15 22.30 -3.80
N LEU A 11 32.06 21.81 -3.20
CA LEU A 11 31.91 20.38 -2.92
C LEU A 11 31.81 19.53 -4.20
N VAL A 12 31.11 20.02 -5.23
CA VAL A 12 31.01 19.33 -6.52
C VAL A 12 32.36 19.32 -7.22
N ASP A 13 33.09 20.43 -7.16
CA ASP A 13 34.41 20.56 -7.77
C ASP A 13 35.45 19.64 -7.09
N VAL A 14 35.42 19.53 -5.75
CA VAL A 14 36.26 18.57 -5.00
C VAL A 14 35.94 17.13 -5.38
N LEU A 15 34.66 16.76 -5.45
CA LEU A 15 34.26 15.40 -5.83
C LEU A 15 34.60 15.08 -7.30
N PHE A 16 34.54 16.08 -8.18
CA PHE A 16 34.96 15.95 -9.58
C PHE A 16 36.47 15.71 -9.68
N GLN A 17 37.28 16.47 -8.92
CA GLN A 17 38.75 16.26 -8.87
C GLN A 17 39.14 14.87 -8.36
N LEU A 18 38.32 14.28 -7.49
CA LEU A 18 38.50 12.91 -6.99
C LEU A 18 37.94 11.83 -7.94
N GLY A 19 37.36 12.21 -9.09
CA GLY A 19 36.75 11.29 -10.05
C GLY A 19 35.42 10.68 -9.61
N LEU A 20 34.77 11.26 -8.58
CA LEU A 20 33.55 10.73 -7.96
C LEU A 20 32.26 11.40 -8.45
N SER A 21 32.36 12.52 -9.16
CA SER A 21 31.21 13.22 -9.75
C SER A 21 31.54 13.79 -11.12
N ILE A 22 30.51 14.29 -11.81
CA ILE A 22 30.67 15.16 -12.99
C ILE A 22 31.08 16.59 -12.56
N SER A 23 31.59 17.38 -13.51
CA SER A 23 31.96 18.78 -13.24
C SER A 23 30.74 19.64 -12.90
N TYR A 24 30.97 20.73 -12.17
CA TYR A 24 29.91 21.68 -11.86
C TYR A 24 29.27 22.28 -13.13
N ASP A 25 30.07 22.60 -14.15
CA ASP A 25 29.57 23.12 -15.42
C ASP A 25 28.60 22.13 -16.08
N ARG A 26 28.92 20.82 -16.04
CA ARG A 26 28.02 19.79 -16.56
C ARG A 26 26.73 19.67 -15.75
N VAL A 27 26.77 19.89 -14.44
CA VAL A 27 25.56 19.97 -13.60
C VAL A 27 24.69 21.15 -14.02
N LEU A 28 25.31 22.30 -14.31
CA LEU A 28 24.60 23.51 -14.75
C LEU A 28 23.98 23.32 -16.14
N ASP A 29 24.69 22.70 -17.08
CA ASP A 29 24.16 22.36 -18.41
C ASP A 29 22.91 21.49 -18.29
N ILE A 30 22.98 20.40 -17.50
CA ILE A 30 21.84 19.50 -17.27
C ILE A 30 20.65 20.26 -16.64
N SER A 31 20.92 21.16 -15.69
CA SER A 31 19.88 21.99 -15.06
C SER A 31 19.24 22.95 -16.06
N THR A 32 20.05 23.58 -16.92
CA THR A 32 19.59 24.50 -17.97
C THR A 32 18.77 23.74 -19.01
N ASP A 33 19.23 22.58 -19.49
CA ASP A 33 18.51 21.73 -20.44
C ASP A 33 17.16 21.28 -19.88
N THR A 34 17.12 20.92 -18.59
CA THR A 34 15.87 20.56 -17.90
C THR A 34 14.91 21.77 -17.84
N ALA A 35 15.42 22.97 -17.53
CA ALA A 35 14.62 24.18 -17.48
C ALA A 35 14.09 24.60 -18.87
N ILE A 36 14.91 24.49 -19.91
CA ILE A 36 14.52 24.74 -21.30
C ILE A 36 13.43 23.75 -21.72
N SER A 37 13.60 22.47 -21.41
CA SER A 37 12.62 21.43 -21.73
C SER A 37 11.28 21.69 -21.04
N ALA A 38 11.30 22.08 -19.76
CA ALA A 38 10.09 22.47 -19.02
C ALA A 38 9.41 23.71 -19.64
N ALA A 39 10.19 24.73 -20.02
CA ALA A 39 9.66 25.92 -20.68
C ALA A 39 9.08 25.63 -22.07
N GLN A 40 9.68 24.72 -22.83
CA GLN A 40 9.15 24.26 -24.12
C GLN A 40 7.85 23.47 -23.94
N GLN A 41 7.80 22.58 -22.95
CA GLN A 41 6.58 21.86 -22.58
C GLN A 41 5.47 22.86 -22.23
N TYR A 42 5.72 23.82 -21.34
CA TYR A 42 4.76 24.89 -21.00
C TYR A 42 4.25 25.63 -22.24
N LYS A 43 5.14 26.04 -23.15
CA LYS A 43 4.75 26.72 -24.40
C LYS A 43 3.85 25.85 -25.29
N SER A 44 4.08 24.55 -25.32
CA SER A 44 3.29 23.61 -26.13
C SER A 44 1.94 23.24 -25.50
N GLU A 45 1.88 23.17 -24.17
CA GLU A 45 0.71 22.67 -23.44
C GLU A 45 -0.19 23.80 -22.90
N GLY A 46 0.35 25.02 -22.77
CA GLY A 46 -0.35 26.19 -22.24
C GLY A 46 -0.65 26.12 -20.74
N VAL A 47 -0.19 25.08 -20.06
CA VAL A 47 -0.36 24.84 -18.62
C VAL A 47 0.97 24.44 -18.01
N ASP A 48 1.20 24.85 -16.76
CA ASP A 48 2.37 24.42 -15.99
C ASP A 48 2.10 23.02 -15.40
N CYS A 49 2.58 21.99 -16.11
CA CYS A 49 2.40 20.60 -15.74
C CYS A 49 3.75 20.01 -15.27
N PRO A 50 3.84 19.42 -14.06
CA PRO A 50 5.06 18.75 -13.62
C PRO A 50 5.56 17.72 -14.64
N PHE A 51 6.87 17.73 -14.93
CA PHE A 51 7.52 16.86 -15.92
C PHE A 51 7.32 15.35 -15.70
N ILE A 52 6.92 14.95 -14.49
CA ILE A 52 6.63 13.56 -14.16
C ILE A 52 5.28 13.09 -14.72
N LEU A 53 4.36 14.03 -14.99
CA LEU A 53 3.05 13.75 -15.55
C LEU A 53 3.18 13.59 -17.05
N ARG A 54 2.66 12.47 -17.56
CA ARG A 54 2.76 12.09 -18.96
C ARG A 54 1.38 11.95 -19.56
N LYS A 55 1.21 12.46 -20.78
CA LYS A 55 0.00 12.28 -21.57
C LYS A 55 -0.14 10.85 -22.08
N ASN A 56 -1.39 10.41 -22.30
CA ASN A 56 -1.74 9.10 -22.84
C ASN A 56 -1.23 7.89 -22.00
N LEU A 57 -0.96 8.11 -20.72
CA LEU A 57 -0.67 7.05 -19.75
C LEU A 57 -1.73 7.09 -18.67
N PHE A 58 -2.27 5.93 -18.31
CA PHE A 58 -3.29 5.83 -17.26
C PHE A 58 -2.81 6.49 -15.97
N THR A 59 -3.54 7.52 -15.53
CA THR A 59 -3.13 8.36 -14.39
C THR A 59 -3.96 8.04 -13.16
N THR A 60 -3.28 7.71 -12.07
CA THR A 60 -3.87 7.60 -10.73
C THR A 60 -3.36 8.74 -9.85
N ALA A 61 -4.20 9.30 -9.00
CA ALA A 61 -3.77 10.26 -7.98
C ALA A 61 -3.75 9.59 -6.61
N ALA A 62 -2.76 9.91 -5.78
CA ALA A 62 -2.78 9.60 -4.36
C ALA A 62 -3.04 10.90 -3.60
N VAL A 63 -4.04 10.90 -2.73
CA VAL A 63 -4.34 12.01 -1.83
C VAL A 63 -4.03 11.52 -0.42
N ASP A 64 -2.89 11.97 0.10
CA ASP A 64 -2.44 11.75 1.47
C ASP A 64 -2.77 12.97 2.33
N ASN A 65 -2.63 12.85 3.65
CA ASN A 65 -2.87 13.88 4.66
C ASN A 65 -2.40 15.26 4.15
N LEU A 66 -3.38 16.11 3.85
CA LEU A 66 -3.17 17.45 3.33
C LEU A 66 -2.67 18.35 4.48
N ASP A 67 -1.44 18.14 4.92
CA ASP A 67 -0.84 18.96 5.96
C ASP A 67 -0.87 20.42 5.51
N HIS A 68 -1.68 21.22 6.20
CA HIS A 68 -1.68 22.66 6.00
C HIS A 68 -0.35 23.17 6.54
N ASN A 69 0.57 23.55 5.64
CA ASN A 69 1.79 24.24 6.04
C ASN A 69 1.47 25.74 6.20
N PRO A 70 1.36 26.27 7.44
CA PRO A 70 0.98 27.66 7.68
C PRO A 70 2.08 28.67 7.29
N SER A 71 3.24 28.22 6.80
CA SER A 71 4.36 29.09 6.41
C SER A 71 4.31 29.58 4.95
N SER A 72 3.26 29.27 4.19
CA SER A 72 3.12 29.78 2.83
C SER A 72 2.92 31.31 2.84
N THR A 73 3.87 32.06 2.32
CA THR A 73 3.88 33.54 2.23
C THR A 73 2.73 34.16 1.41
N THR A 74 1.83 33.34 0.86
CA THR A 74 0.60 33.74 0.17
C THR A 74 -0.64 33.73 1.07
N SER A 75 -0.52 33.40 2.36
CA SER A 75 -1.66 33.26 3.29
C SER A 75 -2.10 34.58 3.94
N HIS A 76 -2.27 35.66 3.18
CA HIS A 76 -3.01 36.80 3.70
C HIS A 76 -4.52 36.49 3.64
N GLY A 77 -5.07 36.00 4.77
CA GLY A 77 -6.52 35.88 4.99
C GLY A 77 -7.09 34.50 5.34
N ALA A 78 -6.26 33.49 5.68
CA ALA A 78 -6.77 32.15 6.00
C ALA A 78 -7.31 32.05 7.44
N PHE A 79 -8.56 31.61 7.54
CA PHE A 79 -9.31 31.33 8.76
C PHE A 79 -8.57 30.33 9.68
N HIS A 80 -8.51 30.65 10.98
CA HIS A 80 -7.88 29.82 12.00
C HIS A 80 -8.75 28.61 12.32
N GLY A 81 -8.43 27.46 11.71
CA GLY A 81 -8.92 26.15 12.10
C GLY A 81 -7.73 25.22 12.34
N THR A 82 -7.28 25.11 13.59
CA THR A 82 -6.38 24.03 14.00
C THR A 82 -7.18 22.72 13.97
N GLY A 83 -7.31 22.08 12.79
CA GLY A 83 -8.01 20.79 12.67
C GLY A 83 -8.46 20.28 11.29
N ASP A 84 -8.28 20.99 10.17
CA ASP A 84 -9.10 20.74 8.95
C ASP A 84 -8.36 20.22 7.70
N SER A 85 -7.24 19.49 7.84
CA SER A 85 -6.61 18.79 6.69
C SER A 85 -7.47 17.66 6.10
N LYS A 86 -8.58 17.30 6.77
CA LYS A 86 -9.51 16.22 6.39
C LYS A 86 -10.94 16.71 6.12
N SER A 87 -11.16 18.01 5.91
CA SER A 87 -12.52 18.50 5.70
C SER A 87 -13.11 18.04 4.36
N VAL A 88 -14.44 17.90 4.30
CA VAL A 88 -15.19 17.61 3.06
C VAL A 88 -14.84 18.59 1.94
N ALA A 89 -14.65 19.88 2.28
CA ALA A 89 -14.28 20.92 1.32
C ALA A 89 -12.89 20.67 0.71
N MET A 90 -11.90 20.30 1.53
CA MET A 90 -10.55 20.01 1.06
C MET A 90 -10.51 18.78 0.14
N ILE A 91 -11.23 17.71 0.50
CA ILE A 91 -11.29 16.50 -0.33
C ILE A 91 -11.99 16.78 -1.66
N ARG A 92 -13.11 17.54 -1.65
CA ARG A 92 -13.77 17.97 -2.90
C ARG A 92 -12.85 18.82 -3.77
N HIS A 93 -12.09 19.73 -3.18
CA HIS A 93 -11.11 20.51 -3.91
C HIS A 93 -10.03 19.62 -4.55
N ALA A 94 -9.46 18.67 -3.80
CA ALA A 94 -8.51 17.70 -4.31
C ALA A 94 -9.10 16.87 -5.47
N MET A 95 -10.35 16.40 -5.33
CA MET A 95 -11.07 15.68 -6.40
C MET A 95 -11.21 16.53 -7.66
N CYS A 96 -11.53 17.82 -7.54
CA CYS A 96 -11.61 18.75 -8.68
C CYS A 96 -10.25 18.94 -9.37
N VAL A 97 -9.18 19.14 -8.60
CA VAL A 97 -7.82 19.28 -9.14
C VAL A 97 -7.39 18.01 -9.87
N VAL A 98 -7.61 16.84 -9.26
CA VAL A 98 -7.30 15.54 -9.87
C VAL A 98 -8.10 15.33 -11.16
N LYS A 99 -9.40 15.67 -11.17
CA LYS A 99 -10.23 15.58 -12.37
C LYS A 99 -9.71 16.45 -13.50
N GLN A 100 -9.31 17.69 -13.22
CA GLN A 100 -8.73 18.59 -14.22
C GLN A 100 -7.40 18.06 -14.75
N ALA A 101 -6.52 17.57 -13.88
CA ALA A 101 -5.25 16.98 -14.28
C ALA A 101 -5.46 15.73 -15.16
N VAL A 102 -6.31 14.79 -14.74
CA VAL A 102 -6.63 13.59 -15.53
C VAL A 102 -7.27 13.96 -16.87
N HIS A 103 -8.18 14.92 -16.90
CA HIS A 103 -8.80 15.38 -18.14
C HIS A 103 -7.79 15.99 -19.12
N HIS A 104 -6.82 16.76 -18.61
CA HIS A 104 -5.75 17.32 -19.42
C HIS A 104 -4.79 16.25 -19.95
N LEU A 105 -4.43 15.27 -19.12
CA LEU A 105 -3.45 14.23 -19.47
C LEU A 105 -4.04 13.11 -20.33
N ASN A 106 -5.28 12.71 -20.04
CA ASN A 106 -5.98 11.55 -20.58
C ASN A 106 -7.49 11.83 -20.68
N PHE A 107 -7.88 12.62 -21.66
CA PHE A 107 -9.29 12.95 -21.90
C PHE A 107 -10.15 11.67 -21.98
N GLY A 108 -11.25 11.64 -21.22
CA GLY A 108 -12.16 10.49 -21.14
C GLY A 108 -11.80 9.42 -20.10
N GLN A 109 -10.62 9.47 -19.48
CA GLN A 109 -10.29 8.58 -18.36
C GLN A 109 -11.09 8.98 -17.11
N VAL A 110 -11.75 8.02 -16.46
CA VAL A 110 -12.30 8.21 -15.12
C VAL A 110 -11.15 8.43 -14.13
N PRO A 111 -11.14 9.53 -13.34
CA PRO A 111 -10.12 9.74 -12.34
C PRO A 111 -10.13 8.66 -11.26
N VAL A 112 -8.95 8.11 -10.97
CA VAL A 112 -8.73 7.13 -9.90
C VAL A 112 -8.00 7.81 -8.75
N LEU A 113 -8.59 7.80 -7.56
CA LEU A 113 -7.99 8.39 -6.36
C LEU A 113 -7.70 7.32 -5.33
N THR A 114 -6.44 7.23 -4.92
CA THR A 114 -6.00 6.40 -3.80
C THR A 114 -5.97 7.26 -2.53
N LEU A 115 -6.65 6.82 -1.48
CA LEU A 115 -6.85 7.58 -0.25
C LEU A 115 -6.45 6.74 0.96
N ASP A 116 -5.90 7.37 2.00
CA ASP A 116 -5.77 6.70 3.30
C ASP A 116 -7.16 6.33 3.87
N GLN A 117 -7.19 5.53 4.93
CA GLN A 117 -8.46 5.02 5.45
C GLN A 117 -9.45 6.13 5.88
N PRO A 118 -9.07 7.13 6.69
CA PRO A 118 -9.97 8.21 7.04
C PRO A 118 -10.46 9.04 5.84
N LEU A 119 -9.58 9.36 4.89
CA LEU A 119 -9.93 10.14 3.71
C LEU A 119 -10.81 9.35 2.75
N PHE A 120 -10.62 8.03 2.65
CA PHE A 120 -11.48 7.15 1.86
C PHE A 120 -12.93 7.19 2.38
N ALA A 121 -13.12 7.11 3.69
CA ALA A 121 -14.46 7.19 4.30
C ALA A 121 -15.16 8.51 3.95
N ILE A 122 -14.44 9.64 4.06
CA ILE A 122 -15.00 10.95 3.73
C ILE A 122 -15.26 11.09 2.22
N ALA A 123 -14.38 10.56 1.37
CA ALA A 123 -14.60 10.55 -0.07
C ALA A 123 -15.85 9.75 -0.44
N LYS A 124 -16.09 8.59 0.19
CA LYS A 124 -17.34 7.82 0.01
C LYS A 124 -18.57 8.62 0.45
N GLN A 125 -18.51 9.32 1.58
CA GLN A 125 -19.57 10.23 2.01
C GLN A 125 -19.83 11.33 0.97
N ILE A 126 -18.79 11.89 0.36
CA ILE A 126 -18.92 12.86 -0.74
C ILE A 126 -19.62 12.22 -1.95
N GLN A 127 -19.24 11.01 -2.36
CA GLN A 127 -19.90 10.33 -3.49
C GLN A 127 -21.39 10.10 -3.22
N TRP A 128 -21.76 9.77 -1.98
CA TRP A 128 -23.15 9.54 -1.58
C TRP A 128 -23.98 10.83 -1.48
N ASN A 129 -23.38 11.91 -0.97
CA ASN A 129 -24.07 13.19 -0.80
C ASN A 129 -24.19 14.00 -2.10
N TRP A 130 -23.26 13.82 -3.05
CA TRP A 130 -23.22 14.56 -4.32
C TRP A 130 -22.95 13.62 -5.51
N PRO A 131 -23.85 12.65 -5.79
CA PRO A 131 -23.62 11.61 -6.80
C PRO A 131 -23.50 12.18 -8.22
N ASN A 132 -24.17 13.28 -8.54
CA ASN A 132 -24.12 13.88 -9.88
C ASN A 132 -22.72 14.41 -10.23
N ASP A 133 -22.01 14.95 -9.24
CA ASP A 133 -20.71 15.58 -9.42
C ASP A 133 -19.54 14.63 -9.12
N TYR A 134 -19.73 13.75 -8.14
CA TYR A 134 -18.67 12.93 -7.55
C TYR A 134 -19.00 11.43 -7.43
N GLY A 135 -20.08 10.96 -8.07
CA GLY A 135 -20.52 9.56 -8.05
C GLY A 135 -19.47 8.56 -8.52
N GLU A 136 -19.77 7.27 -8.37
CA GLU A 136 -18.85 6.17 -8.72
C GLU A 136 -18.54 6.08 -10.22
N ASP A 137 -19.43 6.62 -11.07
CA ASP A 137 -19.21 6.80 -12.51
C ASP A 137 -18.33 8.02 -12.83
N LYS A 138 -18.16 8.95 -11.88
CA LYS A 138 -17.33 10.16 -12.02
C LYS A 138 -15.94 9.99 -11.43
N PHE A 139 -15.81 9.18 -10.39
CA PHE A 139 -14.55 8.92 -9.70
C PHE A 139 -14.49 7.50 -9.17
N PHE A 140 -13.35 6.86 -9.36
CA PHE A 140 -13.06 5.57 -8.74
C PHE A 140 -12.18 5.76 -7.51
N MET A 141 -12.75 5.51 -6.33
CA MET A 141 -12.02 5.59 -5.05
C MET A 141 -11.34 4.26 -4.74
N LEU A 142 -10.05 4.30 -4.48
CA LEU A 142 -9.23 3.17 -4.05
C LEU A 142 -8.77 3.40 -2.61
N LEU A 143 -9.02 2.44 -1.73
CA LEU A 143 -8.45 2.46 -0.39
C LEU A 143 -6.94 2.19 -0.47
N GLY A 144 -6.16 2.93 0.31
CA GLY A 144 -4.71 2.87 0.33
C GLY A 144 -4.20 1.46 0.59
N GLY A 145 -3.39 0.94 -0.34
CA GLY A 145 -2.96 -0.46 -0.29
C GLY A 145 -2.15 -0.83 0.96
N LEU A 146 -1.40 0.13 1.52
CA LEU A 146 -0.67 -0.06 2.77
C LEU A 146 -1.62 -0.27 3.96
N HIS A 147 -2.69 0.54 4.07
CA HIS A 147 -3.66 0.42 5.16
C HIS A 147 -4.45 -0.87 5.09
N LEU A 148 -4.81 -1.31 3.88
CA LEU A 148 -5.41 -2.62 3.66
C LEU A 148 -4.49 -3.76 4.08
N GLU A 149 -3.21 -3.69 3.73
CA GLU A 149 -2.22 -4.68 4.18
C GLU A 149 -2.12 -4.69 5.71
N MET A 150 -2.02 -3.51 6.34
CA MET A 150 -1.97 -3.38 7.80
C MET A 150 -3.22 -3.96 8.47
N ALA A 151 -4.40 -3.68 7.92
CA ALA A 151 -5.65 -4.22 8.42
C ALA A 151 -5.67 -5.75 8.30
N SER A 152 -5.13 -6.32 7.22
CA SER A 152 -5.08 -7.78 7.05
C SER A 152 -4.10 -8.45 8.00
N LEU A 153 -2.90 -7.88 8.16
CA LEU A 153 -1.90 -8.39 9.09
C LEU A 153 -2.40 -8.30 10.53
N ALA A 154 -3.06 -7.21 10.91
CA ALA A 154 -3.67 -7.08 12.23
C ALA A 154 -4.80 -8.10 12.45
N ALA A 155 -5.65 -8.37 11.46
CA ALA A 155 -6.68 -9.40 11.57
C ALA A 155 -6.09 -10.81 11.76
N ILE A 156 -4.95 -11.12 11.11
CA ILE A 156 -4.20 -12.36 11.37
C ILE A 156 -3.59 -12.32 12.77
N GLY A 157 -3.06 -11.18 13.19
CA GLY A 157 -2.53 -10.99 14.55
C GLY A 157 -3.57 -11.27 15.63
N ASP A 158 -4.79 -10.75 15.48
CA ASP A 158 -5.90 -11.02 16.41
C ASP A 158 -6.25 -12.52 16.47
N LEU A 159 -6.14 -13.23 15.34
CA LEU A 159 -6.32 -14.68 15.28
C LEU A 159 -5.18 -15.47 15.94
N LEU A 160 -3.95 -14.96 15.86
CA LEU A 160 -2.74 -15.59 16.39
C LEU A 160 -2.49 -15.27 17.87
N ASP A 161 -3.13 -14.24 18.42
CA ASP A 161 -3.00 -13.88 19.82
C ASP A 161 -3.44 -15.05 20.72
N GLY A 162 -2.61 -15.39 21.71
CA GLY A 162 -2.82 -16.55 22.58
C GLY A 162 -2.64 -17.94 21.94
N SER A 163 -2.33 -18.04 20.64
CA SER A 163 -2.16 -19.34 19.95
C SER A 163 -0.85 -20.07 20.25
N GLY A 164 0.09 -19.38 20.90
CA GLY A 164 1.47 -19.84 21.07
C GLY A 164 2.41 -19.46 19.91
N TRP A 165 1.92 -18.77 18.87
CA TRP A 165 2.74 -18.31 17.75
C TRP A 165 3.93 -17.44 18.17
N THR A 166 3.72 -16.44 19.04
CA THR A 166 4.81 -15.57 19.53
C THR A 166 5.85 -16.35 20.33
N HIS A 167 5.41 -17.39 21.04
CA HIS A 167 6.30 -18.30 21.75
C HIS A 167 7.11 -19.16 20.76
N ALA A 168 6.50 -19.67 19.70
CA ALA A 168 7.19 -20.44 18.66
C ALA A 168 8.28 -19.60 17.97
N LEU A 169 7.99 -18.34 17.63
CA LEU A 169 8.98 -17.40 17.06
C LEU A 169 10.15 -17.15 18.02
N THR A 170 9.84 -17.03 19.32
CA THR A 170 10.85 -16.81 20.36
C THR A 170 11.75 -18.05 20.54
N GLN A 171 11.15 -19.24 20.67
CA GLN A 171 11.89 -20.50 20.83
C GLN A 171 12.75 -20.83 19.61
N ALA A 172 12.31 -20.45 18.41
CA ALA A 172 13.07 -20.60 17.18
C ALA A 172 14.21 -19.56 17.03
N ASN A 173 14.41 -18.66 18.00
CA ASN A 173 15.36 -17.53 17.93
C ASN A 173 15.14 -16.60 16.72
N ILE A 174 13.90 -16.49 16.22
CA ILE A 174 13.54 -15.58 15.12
C ILE A 174 13.37 -14.15 15.65
N ALA A 175 12.77 -14.01 16.83
CA ALA A 175 12.49 -12.73 17.45
C ALA A 175 12.60 -12.80 18.98
N THR A 176 12.93 -11.67 19.61
CA THR A 176 12.79 -11.53 21.07
C THR A 176 11.32 -11.50 21.47
N PRO A 177 10.94 -11.83 22.72
CA PRO A 177 9.54 -11.83 23.15
C PRO A 177 8.80 -10.52 22.82
N GLY A 178 9.38 -9.36 23.16
CA GLY A 178 8.77 -8.06 22.87
C GLY A 178 8.65 -7.76 21.37
N THR A 179 9.57 -8.28 20.56
CA THR A 179 9.48 -8.17 19.10
C THR A 179 8.37 -9.06 18.55
N ALA A 180 8.28 -10.32 19.01
CA ALA A 180 7.25 -11.26 18.57
C ALA A 180 5.83 -10.71 18.85
N GLU A 181 5.62 -10.15 20.04
CA GLU A 181 4.37 -9.47 20.42
C GLU A 181 4.06 -8.26 19.52
N SER A 182 5.08 -7.54 19.05
CA SER A 182 4.88 -6.41 18.14
C SER A 182 4.32 -6.82 16.77
N PHE A 183 4.52 -8.08 16.36
CA PHE A 183 4.02 -8.59 15.08
C PHE A 183 2.51 -8.79 15.10
N LEU A 184 1.92 -9.18 16.24
CA LEU A 184 0.46 -9.26 16.41
C LEU A 184 -0.21 -7.92 16.11
N LYS A 185 0.43 -6.80 16.49
CA LYS A 185 -0.14 -5.45 16.38
C LYS A 185 0.26 -4.70 15.11
N THR A 186 1.00 -5.34 14.20
CA THR A 186 1.48 -4.74 12.94
C THR A 186 2.22 -3.41 13.15
N ALA A 187 3.07 -3.31 14.19
CA ALA A 187 3.81 -2.08 14.48
C ALA A 187 4.80 -1.69 13.36
N HIS A 188 5.38 -2.69 12.68
CA HIS A 188 6.32 -2.50 11.59
C HIS A 188 5.96 -3.39 10.40
N VAL A 189 5.12 -2.87 9.49
CA VAL A 189 4.54 -3.63 8.36
C VAL A 189 5.54 -4.50 7.61
N THR A 190 6.70 -3.96 7.23
CA THR A 190 7.72 -4.72 6.48
C THR A 190 8.23 -5.91 7.28
N ARG A 191 8.50 -5.71 8.57
CA ARG A 191 9.01 -6.77 9.46
C ARG A 191 7.91 -7.79 9.75
N THR A 192 6.72 -7.35 10.17
CA THR A 192 5.55 -8.20 10.38
C THR A 192 5.25 -9.07 9.15
N ARG A 193 5.23 -8.47 7.95
CA ARG A 193 5.04 -9.20 6.69
C ARG A 193 6.07 -10.30 6.49
N HIS A 194 7.35 -10.03 6.78
CA HIS A 194 8.41 -11.04 6.66
C HIS A 194 8.13 -12.23 7.58
N GLU A 195 7.70 -12.00 8.80
CA GLU A 195 7.43 -13.09 9.75
C GLU A 195 6.22 -13.93 9.36
N HIS A 196 5.18 -13.33 8.78
CA HIS A 196 4.08 -14.08 8.19
C HIS A 196 4.52 -14.87 6.94
N GLN A 197 5.54 -14.43 6.19
CA GLN A 197 6.13 -15.24 5.12
C GLN A 197 6.86 -16.47 5.67
N VAL A 198 7.62 -16.28 6.75
CA VAL A 198 8.32 -17.38 7.44
C VAL A 198 7.31 -18.37 8.00
N THR A 199 6.26 -17.87 8.66
CA THR A 199 5.18 -18.69 9.24
C THR A 199 4.44 -19.48 8.16
N ALA A 200 4.01 -18.84 7.06
CA ALA A 200 3.33 -19.52 5.97
C ALA A 200 4.21 -20.61 5.34
N SER A 201 5.51 -20.35 5.21
CA SER A 201 6.48 -21.32 4.68
C SER A 201 6.65 -22.51 5.63
N ALA A 202 6.82 -22.25 6.93
CA ALA A 202 6.95 -23.29 7.95
C ALA A 202 5.70 -24.17 8.03
N LEU A 203 4.51 -23.57 8.07
CA LEU A 203 3.23 -24.28 8.06
C LEU A 203 3.05 -25.11 6.79
N SER A 204 3.42 -24.58 5.62
CA SER A 204 3.36 -25.31 4.35
C SER A 204 4.28 -26.52 4.34
N ILE A 205 5.52 -26.39 4.81
CA ILE A 205 6.47 -27.51 4.92
C ILE A 205 5.92 -28.58 5.87
N LEU A 206 5.45 -28.19 7.05
CA LEU A 206 4.87 -29.13 8.03
C LEU A 206 3.65 -29.86 7.46
N LEU A 207 2.78 -29.13 6.75
CA LEU A 207 1.57 -29.68 6.15
C LEU A 207 1.89 -30.70 5.04
N HIS A 208 2.81 -30.37 4.13
CA HIS A 208 3.24 -31.29 3.08
C HIS A 208 4.00 -32.49 3.64
N THR A 209 4.89 -32.29 4.61
CA THR A 209 5.60 -33.39 5.27
C THR A 209 4.62 -34.38 5.93
N ALA A 210 3.58 -33.86 6.59
CA ALA A 210 2.55 -34.70 7.21
C ALA A 210 1.70 -35.45 6.17
N TYR A 211 1.41 -34.82 5.02
CA TYR A 211 0.71 -35.49 3.93
C TYR A 211 1.57 -36.57 3.28
N ASP A 212 2.84 -36.29 3.03
CA ASP A 212 3.78 -37.24 2.42
C ASP A 212 3.92 -38.49 3.31
N GLY A 213 4.06 -38.29 4.63
CA GLY A 213 4.06 -39.40 5.60
C GLY A 213 2.77 -40.24 5.55
N TYR A 214 1.60 -39.59 5.54
CA TYR A 214 0.31 -40.27 5.37
C TYR A 214 0.24 -41.04 4.04
N SER A 215 0.69 -40.43 2.94
CA SER A 215 0.59 -41.01 1.61
C SER A 215 1.45 -42.25 1.42
N CYS A 216 2.56 -42.35 2.14
CA CYS A 216 3.45 -43.51 2.14
C CYS A 216 2.89 -44.71 2.91
N GLU A 217 2.02 -44.47 3.90
CA GLU A 217 1.44 -45.53 4.75
C GLU A 217 0.14 -46.11 4.18
N GLU A 218 -0.58 -45.34 3.35
CA GLU A 218 -1.86 -45.74 2.77
C GLU A 218 -1.70 -46.41 1.41
N SER A 219 -2.43 -47.50 1.20
CA SER A 219 -2.44 -48.22 -0.08
C SER A 219 -3.13 -47.44 -1.21
N GLU A 220 -4.18 -46.69 -0.89
CA GLU A 220 -4.91 -45.79 -1.80
C GLU A 220 -5.04 -44.40 -1.15
N PRO A 221 -4.00 -43.57 -1.20
CA PRO A 221 -4.00 -42.27 -0.54
C PRO A 221 -4.96 -41.30 -1.22
N LYS A 222 -5.75 -40.58 -0.40
CA LYS A 222 -6.60 -39.49 -0.88
C LYS A 222 -5.76 -38.35 -1.45
N SER A 223 -6.36 -37.54 -2.32
CA SER A 223 -5.72 -36.31 -2.79
C SER A 223 -5.40 -35.37 -1.61
N PHE A 224 -4.40 -34.50 -1.77
CA PHE A 224 -3.98 -33.55 -0.73
C PHE A 224 -5.14 -32.73 -0.18
N ASP A 225 -5.99 -32.20 -1.07
CA ASP A 225 -7.13 -31.36 -0.69
C ASP A 225 -8.18 -32.17 0.11
N GLU A 226 -8.52 -33.38 -0.34
CA GLU A 226 -9.45 -34.25 0.38
C GLU A 226 -8.91 -34.68 1.74
N TRP A 227 -7.61 -34.95 1.82
CA TRP A 227 -6.94 -35.26 3.08
C TRP A 227 -6.99 -34.08 4.04
N CYS A 228 -6.68 -32.87 3.59
CA CYS A 228 -6.79 -31.65 4.39
C CYS A 228 -8.23 -31.43 4.90
N VAL A 229 -9.24 -31.63 4.05
CA VAL A 229 -10.66 -31.51 4.43
C VAL A 229 -11.02 -32.53 5.50
N ASN A 230 -10.59 -33.79 5.34
CA ASN A 230 -10.89 -34.83 6.32
C ASN A 230 -10.18 -34.57 7.65
N ARG A 231 -8.88 -34.23 7.63
CA ARG A 231 -8.12 -33.90 8.84
C ARG A 231 -8.70 -32.70 9.59
N SER A 232 -9.16 -31.68 8.87
CA SER A 232 -9.79 -30.50 9.47
C SER A 232 -11.08 -30.83 10.22
N LYS A 233 -11.85 -31.83 9.76
CA LYS A 233 -13.07 -32.27 10.47
C LYS A 233 -12.77 -33.05 11.75
N THR A 234 -11.63 -33.74 11.79
CA THR A 234 -11.26 -34.60 12.93
C THR A 234 -10.47 -33.84 13.99
N PHE A 235 -9.61 -32.90 13.58
CA PHE A 235 -8.67 -32.21 14.48
C PHE A 235 -8.87 -30.69 14.42
N PRO A 236 -9.49 -30.08 15.44
CA PRO A 236 -9.72 -28.64 15.47
C PRO A 236 -8.44 -27.80 15.34
N GLN A 237 -7.33 -28.27 15.94
CA GLN A 237 -6.05 -27.58 15.83
C GLN A 237 -5.46 -27.61 14.41
N PHE A 238 -5.65 -28.72 13.69
CA PHE A 238 -5.25 -28.80 12.29
C PHE A 238 -6.06 -27.80 11.45
N GLN A 239 -7.37 -27.73 11.67
CA GLN A 239 -8.24 -26.78 10.99
C GLN A 239 -7.80 -25.33 11.26
N TYR A 240 -7.51 -25.01 12.53
CA TYR A 240 -7.05 -23.68 12.94
C TYR A 240 -5.78 -23.26 12.20
N TRP A 241 -4.71 -24.07 12.26
CA TRP A 241 -3.44 -23.73 11.60
C TRP A 241 -3.54 -23.74 10.07
N LEU A 242 -4.40 -24.58 9.49
CA LEU A 242 -4.69 -24.55 8.06
C LEU A 242 -5.39 -23.24 7.64
N ILE A 243 -6.31 -22.73 8.47
CA ILE A 243 -6.95 -21.43 8.25
C ILE A 243 -5.91 -20.30 8.31
N ILE A 244 -5.05 -20.29 9.33
CA ILE A 244 -3.96 -19.31 9.46
C ILE A 244 -3.08 -19.32 8.21
N MET A 245 -2.56 -20.48 7.81
CA MET A 245 -1.70 -20.59 6.63
C MET A 245 -2.39 -20.07 5.36
N ARG A 246 -3.68 -20.43 5.14
CA ARG A 246 -4.45 -19.96 3.98
C ARG A 246 -4.66 -18.45 4.00
N LEU A 247 -4.91 -17.87 5.17
CA LEU A 247 -5.10 -16.43 5.33
C LEU A 247 -3.79 -15.66 5.12
N GLU A 248 -2.67 -16.16 5.67
CA GLU A 248 -1.34 -15.59 5.41
C GLU A 248 -1.01 -15.60 3.91
N LEU A 249 -1.20 -16.73 3.23
CA LEU A 249 -1.01 -16.83 1.78
C LEU A 249 -1.89 -15.82 1.03
N LEU A 250 -3.14 -15.63 1.47
CA LEU A 250 -4.04 -14.67 0.85
C LEU A 250 -3.53 -13.22 0.98
N VAL A 251 -2.99 -12.83 2.14
CA VAL A 251 -2.34 -11.53 2.34
C VAL A 251 -1.07 -11.40 1.50
N LEU A 252 -0.30 -12.46 1.34
CA LEU A 252 0.88 -12.44 0.45
C LEU A 252 0.48 -12.29 -1.02
N VAL A 253 -0.62 -12.90 -1.46
CA VAL A 253 -1.16 -12.70 -2.81
C VAL A 253 -1.68 -11.27 -2.98
N TYR A 254 -2.28 -10.69 -1.93
CA TYR A 254 -2.68 -9.28 -1.91
C TYR A 254 -1.47 -8.37 -2.14
N VAL A 255 -0.41 -8.53 -1.36
CA VAL A 255 0.85 -7.79 -1.51
C VAL A 255 1.42 -7.97 -2.91
N ARG A 256 1.41 -9.19 -3.45
CA ARG A 256 1.86 -9.49 -4.81
C ARG A 256 1.03 -8.76 -5.86
N SER A 257 -0.28 -8.62 -5.66
CA SER A 257 -1.17 -7.90 -6.57
C SER A 257 -0.80 -6.43 -6.69
N LEU A 258 -0.47 -5.78 -5.55
CA LEU A 258 -0.01 -4.39 -5.51
C LEU A 258 1.36 -4.22 -6.15
N ARG A 259 2.35 -5.05 -5.75
CA ARG A 259 3.74 -4.95 -6.23
C ARG A 259 3.88 -5.16 -7.74
N ASN A 260 3.00 -5.98 -8.32
CA ASN A 260 3.00 -6.26 -9.76
C ASN A 260 1.93 -5.46 -10.52
N SER A 261 1.22 -4.53 -9.86
CA SER A 261 0.13 -3.74 -10.45
C SER A 261 -0.93 -4.61 -11.16
N LYS A 262 -1.22 -5.81 -10.63
CA LYS A 262 -2.18 -6.76 -11.22
C LYS A 262 -3.58 -6.53 -10.65
N PHE A 263 -4.34 -5.64 -11.28
CA PHE A 263 -5.66 -5.23 -10.78
C PHE A 263 -6.68 -6.38 -10.69
N SER A 264 -6.71 -7.30 -11.66
CA SER A 264 -7.60 -8.48 -11.60
C SER A 264 -7.29 -9.38 -10.38
N LEU A 265 -6.01 -9.54 -10.05
CA LEU A 265 -5.58 -10.28 -8.87
C LEU A 265 -5.93 -9.53 -7.57
N TYR A 266 -5.79 -8.20 -7.58
CA TYR A 266 -6.18 -7.34 -6.46
C TYR A 266 -7.66 -7.51 -6.11
N VAL A 267 -8.54 -7.44 -7.10
CA VAL A 267 -10.00 -7.63 -6.91
C VAL A 267 -10.30 -9.05 -6.41
N ALA A 268 -9.71 -10.07 -7.03
CA ALA A 268 -9.95 -11.47 -6.68
C ALA A 268 -9.46 -11.83 -5.27
N VAL A 269 -8.40 -11.21 -4.79
CA VAL A 269 -7.90 -11.41 -3.42
C VAL A 269 -8.71 -10.62 -2.41
N LEU A 270 -9.06 -9.37 -2.72
CA LEU A 270 -9.85 -8.55 -1.81
C LEU A 270 -11.23 -9.14 -1.56
N SER A 271 -11.89 -9.72 -2.55
CA SER A 271 -13.18 -10.40 -2.34
C SER A 271 -13.07 -11.58 -1.36
N LYS A 272 -11.90 -12.23 -1.31
CA LYS A 272 -11.61 -13.30 -0.35
C LYS A 272 -11.17 -12.78 1.02
N LEU A 273 -10.53 -11.60 1.10
CA LEU A 273 -10.13 -10.97 2.36
C LEU A 273 -11.30 -10.25 3.06
N ALA A 274 -12.24 -9.69 2.30
CA ALA A 274 -13.32 -8.88 2.84
C ALA A 274 -14.10 -9.55 4.00
N PRO A 275 -14.51 -10.83 3.92
CA PRO A 275 -15.20 -11.50 5.03
C PRO A 275 -14.39 -11.54 6.33
N TRP A 276 -13.06 -11.65 6.25
CA TRP A 276 -12.19 -11.70 7.42
C TRP A 276 -12.17 -10.38 8.16
N PHE A 277 -12.21 -9.26 7.44
CA PHE A 277 -12.27 -7.96 8.09
C PHE A 277 -13.58 -7.76 8.85
N PHE A 278 -14.72 -8.21 8.31
CA PHE A 278 -15.99 -8.15 9.03
C PHE A 278 -16.03 -9.05 10.27
N CYS A 279 -15.33 -10.19 10.23
CA CYS A 279 -15.29 -11.13 11.35
C CYS A 279 -14.39 -10.64 12.51
N PHE A 280 -13.23 -10.04 12.21
CA PHE A 280 -12.21 -9.75 13.22
C PHE A 280 -11.99 -8.25 13.46
N ARG A 281 -12.44 -7.37 12.55
CA ARG A 281 -12.23 -5.91 12.62
C ARG A 281 -13.51 -5.10 12.32
N PRO A 282 -14.65 -5.37 12.99
CA PRO A 282 -15.90 -4.64 12.72
C PRO A 282 -15.82 -3.15 13.01
N HIS A 283 -14.87 -2.71 13.85
CA HIS A 283 -14.70 -1.30 14.25
C HIS A 283 -13.50 -0.59 13.60
N THR A 284 -12.75 -1.27 12.73
CA THR A 284 -11.48 -0.73 12.18
C THR A 284 -11.52 -0.53 10.67
N LEU A 285 -12.67 -0.67 10.01
CA LEU A 285 -12.84 -0.41 8.57
C LEU A 285 -13.80 0.74 8.25
N LEU A 286 -14.39 1.36 9.26
CA LEU A 286 -15.27 2.53 9.12
C LEU A 286 -14.64 3.74 9.80
#